data_AF-A0AAD7Y8D8-F1
#
_entry.id   AF-A0AAD7Y8D8-F1
#
_cell.length_a   1.000
_cell.length_b   1.000
_cell.length_c   1.000
_cell.angle_alpha   90.00
_cell.angle_beta   90.00
_cell.angle_gamma   90.00
#
_symmetry.space_group_name_H-M   'P 1'
#
loop_
_entity.id
_entity.type
_entity.pdbx_description
1 polymer ?
#
loop_
_entity_poly.entity_id
_entity_poly.type
_entity_poly.pdbx_seq_one_letter_code
_entity_poly.pdbx_strand_id
1 'polypeptide(L)'
;MNAEVPGMDDFPILSADDLIIYALGTYQVQQARSYYGEHVKRDGSYVIEVCREPNINDFSVGTINGIDPWLLRGRIQSRHSSRRIYYVYILVERATQGLDAILGHYCSCIVGKRTLGCCSHVMSIIWYMGWGRYQNNLTPPAQFLDIIIRHDIEDEMDEES
;
A
#
# COMPACT_ATOMS: atom_id res chain seq x y z
N MET A 1 -2.46 -3.40 10.79
CA MET A 1 -1.01 -3.67 10.65
C MET A 1 -0.46 -4.08 12.00
N ASN A 2 0.29 -5.19 12.10
CA ASN A 2 1.28 -5.30 13.18
C ASN A 2 2.49 -4.50 12.72
N ALA A 3 2.50 -3.21 13.06
CA ALA A 3 3.49 -2.22 12.64
C ALA A 3 4.79 -2.31 13.46
N GLU A 4 5.22 -3.52 13.79
CA GLU A 4 6.44 -3.78 14.57
C GLU A 4 7.30 -4.84 13.88
N VAL A 5 7.43 -4.75 12.55
CA VAL A 5 8.40 -5.56 11.81
C VAL A 5 9.73 -4.79 11.81
N PRO A 6 10.81 -5.31 12.41
CA PRO A 6 12.10 -4.63 12.47
C PRO A 6 12.60 -4.23 11.07
N GLY A 7 13.06 -2.98 10.91
CA GLY A 7 13.58 -2.46 9.63
C GLY A 7 12.54 -1.75 8.74
N MET A 8 11.26 -1.68 9.15
CA MET A 8 10.28 -0.83 8.46
C MET A 8 10.50 0.68 8.68
N ASP A 9 11.26 1.07 9.71
CA ASP A 9 11.57 2.49 9.98
C ASP A 9 12.50 3.10 8.92
N ASP A 10 13.20 2.24 8.17
CA ASP A 10 14.06 2.64 7.06
C ASP A 10 13.27 3.06 5.80
N PHE A 11 11.93 2.94 5.80
CA PHE A 11 11.11 3.38 4.69
C PHE A 11 10.99 4.92 4.69
N PRO A 12 11.21 5.60 3.55
CA PRO A 12 11.23 7.05 3.48
C PRO A 12 9.90 7.65 3.91
N ILE A 13 9.97 8.76 4.66
CA ILE A 13 8.79 9.59 4.93
C ILE A 13 8.51 10.41 3.67
N LEU A 14 7.26 10.35 3.19
CA LEU A 14 6.80 11.03 1.99
C LEU A 14 5.80 12.14 2.37
N SER A 15 5.81 13.23 1.63
CA SER A 15 4.76 14.24 1.68
C SER A 15 3.54 13.84 0.83
N ALA A 16 2.42 14.55 1.00
CA ALA A 16 1.26 14.35 0.14
C ALA A 16 1.58 14.67 -1.34
N ASP A 17 2.44 15.67 -1.58
CA ASP A 17 2.85 16.06 -2.93
C ASP A 17 3.74 14.99 -3.57
N ASP A 18 4.65 14.37 -2.81
CA ASP A 18 5.44 13.23 -3.29
C ASP A 18 4.55 12.09 -3.81
N LEU A 19 3.47 11.79 -3.08
CA LEU A 19 2.51 10.77 -3.47
C LEU A 19 1.77 11.12 -4.77
N ILE A 20 1.38 12.40 -4.93
CA ILE A 20 0.69 12.87 -6.14
C ILE A 20 1.64 12.83 -7.33
N ILE A 21 2.89 13.28 -7.16
CA ILE A 21 3.94 13.23 -8.19
C ILE A 21 4.19 11.78 -8.59
N TYR A 22 4.38 10.89 -7.62
CA TYR A 22 4.62 9.47 -7.89
C TYR A 22 3.46 8.79 -8.65
N ALA A 23 2.21 9.09 -8.29
CA ALA A 23 1.04 8.56 -8.98
C ALA A 23 0.74 9.21 -10.33
N LEU A 24 1.38 10.33 -10.67
CA LEU A 24 0.99 11.22 -11.76
C LEU A 24 -0.46 11.72 -11.61
N GLY A 25 -0.87 12.02 -10.38
CA GLY A 25 -2.18 12.56 -10.07
C GLY A 25 -2.83 11.98 -8.81
N THR A 26 -3.99 12.50 -8.46
CA THR A 26 -4.67 12.20 -7.19
C THR A 26 -5.45 10.89 -7.21
N TYR A 27 -5.78 10.36 -8.39
CA TYR A 27 -6.67 9.19 -8.52
C TYR A 27 -6.14 7.96 -7.77
N GLN A 28 -4.87 7.60 -7.97
CA GLN A 28 -4.31 6.42 -7.29
C GLN A 28 -4.15 6.64 -5.79
N VAL A 29 -3.90 7.88 -5.35
CA VAL A 29 -3.82 8.24 -3.93
C VAL A 29 -5.19 8.09 -3.25
N GLN A 30 -6.27 8.51 -3.91
CA GLN A 30 -7.63 8.29 -3.42
C GLN A 30 -7.99 6.80 -3.38
N GLN A 31 -7.63 6.04 -4.41
CA GLN A 31 -7.84 4.60 -4.42
C GLN A 31 -7.09 3.90 -3.28
N ALA A 32 -5.85 4.29 -2.98
CA ALA A 32 -5.08 3.73 -1.87
C ALA A 32 -5.79 3.88 -0.52
N ARG A 33 -6.45 5.01 -0.28
CA ARG A 33 -7.29 5.21 0.92
C ARG A 33 -8.45 4.25 0.96
N SER A 34 -9.11 4.01 -0.17
CA SER A 34 -10.21 3.04 -0.27
C SER A 34 -9.75 1.62 0.03
N TYR A 35 -8.61 1.21 -0.52
CA TYR A 35 -7.99 -0.07 -0.18
C TYR A 35 -7.72 -0.16 1.33
N TYR A 36 -7.07 0.85 1.93
CA TYR A 36 -6.86 0.88 3.38
C TYR A 36 -8.17 0.72 4.18
N GLY A 37 -9.25 1.39 3.76
CA GLY A 37 -10.54 1.30 4.42
C GLY A 37 -11.20 -0.07 4.33
N GLU A 38 -11.12 -0.73 3.18
CA GLU A 38 -11.57 -2.12 3.02
C GLU A 38 -10.75 -3.08 3.93
N HIS A 39 -9.48 -2.78 4.16
CA HIS A 39 -8.56 -3.61 4.95
C HIS A 39 -8.66 -3.45 6.47
N VAL A 40 -9.11 -2.30 6.95
CA VAL A 40 -9.36 -2.07 8.40
C VAL A 40 -10.68 -2.70 8.85
N LYS A 41 -11.57 -3.09 7.92
CA LYS A 41 -12.85 -3.75 8.24
C LYS A 41 -12.64 -5.24 8.60
N ARG A 42 -13.52 -5.74 9.48
CA ARG A 42 -13.37 -6.88 10.42
C ARG A 42 -12.97 -8.27 9.89
N ASP A 43 -12.73 -8.49 8.59
CA ASP A 43 -12.43 -9.82 8.04
C ASP A 43 -10.93 -10.15 7.90
N GLY A 44 -10.03 -9.19 8.15
CA GLY A 44 -8.59 -9.44 8.27
C GLY A 44 -7.91 -9.98 7.00
N SER A 45 -8.54 -9.86 5.84
CA SER A 45 -8.08 -10.42 4.57
C SER A 45 -6.83 -9.74 3.99
N TYR A 46 -6.37 -8.65 4.62
CA TYR A 46 -5.23 -7.85 4.20
C TYR A 46 -3.98 -8.06 5.03
N VAL A 47 -3.08 -8.86 4.49
CA VAL A 47 -1.75 -9.02 5.06
C VAL A 47 -0.74 -8.46 4.07
N ILE A 48 -0.34 -7.20 4.27
CA ILE A 48 0.90 -6.70 3.66
C ILE A 48 2.04 -7.35 4.43
N GLU A 49 2.46 -8.52 3.97
CA GLU A 49 3.69 -9.15 4.43
C GLU A 49 4.86 -8.41 3.81
N VAL A 50 5.54 -7.61 4.64
CA VAL A 50 6.76 -6.93 4.24
C VAL A 50 7.96 -7.78 4.65
N CYS A 51 8.67 -8.27 3.64
CA CYS A 51 9.92 -8.96 3.81
C CYS A 51 11.03 -8.13 3.18
N ARG A 52 12.13 -7.93 3.91
CA ARG A 52 13.38 -7.42 3.34
C ARG A 52 14.05 -8.59 2.64
N GLU A 53 14.25 -8.47 1.33
CA GLU A 53 14.92 -9.54 0.58
C GLU A 53 16.43 -9.54 0.91
N PRO A 54 16.98 -10.63 1.48
CA PRO A 54 18.32 -10.62 2.08
C PRO A 54 19.49 -10.66 1.07
N ASN A 55 19.23 -11.03 -0.18
CA ASN A 55 20.27 -11.16 -1.22
C ASN A 55 20.01 -10.18 -2.37
N ILE A 56 20.37 -8.91 -2.16
CA ILE A 56 20.37 -7.90 -3.25
C ILE A 56 21.69 -7.91 -4.02
N ASN A 57 22.71 -8.61 -3.50
CA ASN A 57 23.98 -8.82 -4.20
C ASN A 57 23.82 -9.54 -5.55
N ASP A 58 22.73 -10.25 -5.81
CA ASP A 58 22.45 -10.80 -7.17
C ASP A 58 21.96 -9.73 -8.16
N PHE A 59 21.49 -8.58 -7.68
CA PHE A 59 21.19 -7.43 -8.54
C PHE A 59 22.42 -6.58 -8.87
N SER A 60 23.60 -6.90 -8.29
CA SER A 60 24.84 -6.18 -8.53
C SER A 60 25.50 -6.58 -9.84
N VAL A 61 24.85 -6.32 -10.98
CA VAL A 61 25.53 -6.11 -12.27
C VAL A 61 24.79 -5.02 -13.04
N GLY A 62 25.15 -3.76 -12.78
CA GLY A 62 24.98 -2.63 -13.72
C GLY A 62 23.58 -2.09 -14.01
N THR A 63 22.51 -2.58 -13.37
CA THR A 63 21.12 -2.20 -13.76
C THR A 63 20.38 -1.38 -12.69
N ILE A 64 20.81 -1.41 -11.43
CA ILE A 64 20.16 -0.68 -10.34
C ILE A 64 20.98 0.56 -9.96
N ASN A 65 20.34 1.73 -10.00
CA ASN A 65 20.88 2.96 -9.43
C ASN A 65 20.62 2.95 -7.92
N GLY A 66 21.65 2.93 -7.08
CA GLY A 66 21.53 2.94 -5.62
C GLY A 66 22.86 2.59 -4.95
N ILE A 67 23.08 3.09 -3.73
CA ILE A 67 24.27 2.85 -2.92
C ILE A 67 24.02 1.69 -1.96
N ASP A 68 22.90 1.70 -1.24
CA ASP A 68 22.45 0.62 -0.34
C ASP A 68 20.94 0.35 -0.54
N PRO A 69 20.55 -0.17 -1.72
CA PRO A 69 19.16 -0.44 -2.01
C PRO A 69 18.66 -1.67 -1.24
N TRP A 70 17.42 -1.62 -0.78
CA TRP A 70 16.69 -2.74 -0.19
C TRP A 70 15.34 -2.94 -0.89
N LEU A 71 14.87 -4.20 -0.93
CA LEU A 71 13.63 -4.57 -1.61
C LEU A 71 12.53 -4.85 -0.60
N LEU A 72 11.44 -4.11 -0.74
CA LEU A 72 10.20 -4.31 -0.01
C LEU A 72 9.24 -5.15 -0.87
N ARG A 73 8.93 -6.37 -0.45
CA ARG A 73 7.82 -7.14 -1.03
C ARG A 73 6.53 -6.85 -0.25
N GLY A 74 5.39 -6.73 -0.92
CA GLY A 74 4.07 -6.68 -0.31
C GLY A 74 3.11 -7.64 -1.00
N ARG A 75 2.22 -8.26 -0.22
CA ARG A 75 1.18 -9.16 -0.69
C ARG A 75 -0.17 -8.46 -0.58
N ILE A 76 -0.96 -8.44 -1.66
CA ILE A 76 -2.24 -7.71 -1.72
C ILE A 76 -3.32 -8.52 -2.43
N GLN A 77 -4.48 -8.64 -1.82
CA GLN A 77 -5.63 -9.31 -2.42
C GLN A 77 -6.34 -8.41 -3.42
N SER A 78 -6.86 -9.01 -4.49
CA SER A 78 -7.63 -8.29 -5.51
C SER A 78 -9.02 -7.89 -4.99
N ARG A 79 -9.40 -6.63 -5.24
CA ARG A 79 -10.76 -6.12 -5.02
C ARG A 79 -11.84 -6.89 -5.79
N HIS A 80 -11.49 -7.46 -6.94
CA HIS A 80 -12.45 -8.10 -7.86
C HIS A 80 -12.51 -9.62 -7.72
N SER A 81 -11.63 -10.20 -6.92
CA SER A 81 -11.62 -11.65 -6.71
C SER A 81 -10.86 -12.00 -5.44
N SER A 82 -11.58 -12.55 -4.47
CA SER A 82 -10.99 -13.05 -3.23
C SER A 82 -9.94 -14.15 -3.44
N ARG A 83 -9.94 -14.82 -4.60
CA ARG A 83 -8.98 -15.87 -4.96
C ARG A 83 -7.67 -15.33 -5.51
N ARG A 84 -7.60 -14.06 -5.90
CA ARG A 84 -6.44 -13.51 -6.62
C ARG A 84 -5.59 -12.64 -5.71
N ILE A 85 -4.32 -13.00 -5.60
CA ILE A 85 -3.31 -12.28 -4.84
C ILE A 85 -2.31 -11.69 -5.82
N TYR A 86 -2.00 -10.41 -5.63
CA TYR A 86 -0.92 -9.71 -6.31
C TYR A 86 0.27 -9.54 -5.37
N TYR A 87 1.46 -9.51 -5.96
CA TYR A 87 2.70 -9.20 -5.28
C TYR A 87 3.17 -7.84 -5.79
N VAL A 88 3.56 -6.99 -4.85
CA VAL A 88 4.15 -5.68 -5.09
C VAL A 88 5.58 -5.73 -4.61
N TYR A 89 6.48 -5.10 -5.36
CA TYR A 89 7.88 -4.97 -5.03
C TYR A 89 8.24 -3.49 -5.16
N ILE A 90 8.88 -2.93 -4.16
CA ILE A 90 9.34 -1.55 -4.14
C ILE A 90 10.81 -1.57 -3.76
N LEU A 91 11.64 -0.99 -4.62
CA LEU A 91 13.07 -0.86 -4.40
C LEU A 91 13.34 0.50 -3.75
N VAL A 92 14.03 0.49 -2.62
CA VAL A 92 14.19 1.66 -1.75
C VAL A 92 15.66 1.86 -1.42
N GLU A 93 16.17 3.08 -1.53
CA GLU A 93 17.49 3.46 -1.03
C GLU A 93 17.43 3.75 0.48
N ARG A 94 18.26 3.06 1.28
CA ARG A 94 18.19 3.15 2.75
C ARG A 94 18.52 4.54 3.29
N ALA A 95 19.55 5.17 2.76
CA ALA A 95 20.07 6.43 3.29
C ALA A 95 19.35 7.68 2.76
N THR A 96 18.38 7.51 1.87
CA THR A 96 17.66 8.61 1.21
C THR A 96 16.27 8.77 1.81
N GLN A 97 15.74 10.00 1.81
CA GLN A 97 14.38 10.32 2.26
C GLN A 97 13.55 10.93 1.14
N GLY A 98 12.23 11.01 1.33
CA GLY A 98 11.33 11.54 0.33
C GLY A 98 11.22 10.65 -0.91
N LEU A 99 10.74 11.24 -2.00
CA LEU A 99 10.46 10.55 -3.25
C LEU A 99 11.71 9.91 -3.88
N ASP A 100 12.86 10.57 -3.78
CA ASP A 100 14.13 10.13 -4.38
C ASP A 100 14.65 8.80 -3.81
N ALA A 101 14.17 8.41 -2.62
CA ALA A 101 14.48 7.11 -2.04
C ALA A 101 13.78 5.95 -2.76
N ILE A 102 12.72 6.21 -3.52
CA ILE A 102 11.98 5.19 -4.27
C ILE A 102 12.63 5.00 -5.64
N LEU A 103 13.48 3.99 -5.75
CA LEU A 103 14.27 3.70 -6.95
C LEU A 103 13.44 3.02 -8.05
N GLY A 104 12.39 2.32 -7.68
CA GLY A 104 11.51 1.65 -8.64
C GLY A 104 10.45 0.77 -8.00
N HIS A 105 9.51 0.31 -8.81
CA HIS A 105 8.46 -0.60 -8.37
C HIS A 105 8.08 -1.62 -9.43
N TYR A 106 7.47 -2.70 -8.99
CA TYR A 106 6.83 -3.70 -9.83
C TYR A 106 5.60 -4.25 -9.13
N CYS A 107 4.53 -4.50 -9.88
CA CYS A 107 3.38 -5.24 -9.38
C CYS A 107 2.94 -6.31 -10.36
N SER A 108 2.56 -7.49 -9.85
CA SER A 108 2.10 -8.60 -10.68
C SER A 108 0.69 -8.42 -11.27
N CYS A 109 0.03 -7.29 -11.03
CA CYS A 109 -1.24 -6.97 -11.67
C CYS A 109 -1.06 -6.54 -13.14
N ILE A 110 -2.15 -6.57 -13.92
CA ILE A 110 -2.10 -6.27 -15.37
C ILE A 110 -1.58 -4.86 -15.68
N VAL A 111 -1.80 -3.91 -14.78
CA VAL A 111 -1.32 -2.53 -14.89
C VAL A 111 -0.02 -2.27 -14.13
N GLY A 112 0.56 -3.27 -13.47
CA GLY A 112 1.72 -3.13 -12.59
C GLY A 112 3.07 -3.05 -13.30
N LYS A 113 3.07 -3.17 -14.64
CA LYS A 113 4.24 -3.01 -15.52
C LYS A 113 4.34 -1.64 -16.19
N ARG A 114 3.51 -0.68 -15.78
CA ARG A 114 3.55 0.68 -16.34
C ARG A 114 4.88 1.34 -16.00
N THR A 115 5.44 2.07 -16.96
CA THR A 115 6.67 2.85 -16.80
C THR A 115 6.43 4.23 -16.19
N LEU A 116 5.20 4.73 -16.28
CA LEU A 116 4.76 6.03 -15.76
C LEU A 116 3.58 5.85 -14.81
N GLY A 117 3.67 6.50 -13.64
CA GLY A 117 2.70 6.34 -12.55
C GLY A 117 2.74 4.92 -11.97
N CYS A 118 1.72 4.56 -11.19
CA CYS A 118 1.64 3.23 -10.58
C CYS A 118 0.21 2.70 -10.55
N CYS A 119 0.06 1.42 -10.21
CA CYS A 119 -1.25 0.84 -9.94
C CYS A 119 -1.71 1.16 -8.50
N SER A 120 -2.99 0.95 -8.23
CA SER A 120 -3.56 1.16 -6.90
C SER A 120 -2.91 0.27 -5.84
N HIS A 121 -2.43 -0.92 -6.23
CA HIS A 121 -1.76 -1.83 -5.30
C HIS A 121 -0.41 -1.27 -4.81
N VAL A 122 0.40 -0.74 -5.73
CA VAL A 122 1.67 -0.09 -5.41
C VAL A 122 1.40 1.16 -4.58
N MET A 123 0.44 1.99 -5.01
CA MET A 123 0.10 3.21 -4.28
C MET A 123 -0.40 2.91 -2.87
N SER A 124 -1.17 1.85 -2.65
CA SER A 124 -1.66 1.49 -1.31
C SER A 124 -0.53 1.25 -0.32
N ILE A 125 0.54 0.58 -0.75
CA ILE A 125 1.71 0.29 0.09
C ILE A 125 2.51 1.57 0.31
N ILE A 126 2.85 2.31 -0.74
CA ILE A 126 3.64 3.55 -0.64
C ILE A 126 2.90 4.60 0.20
N TRP A 127 1.61 4.77 -0.03
CA TRP A 127 0.76 5.69 0.71
C TRP A 127 0.78 5.36 2.20
N TYR A 128 0.56 4.11 2.59
CA TYR A 128 0.53 3.76 4.01
C TYR A 128 1.93 3.85 4.65
N MET A 129 2.95 3.26 4.00
CA MET A 129 4.30 3.18 4.54
C MET A 129 5.00 4.54 4.62
N GLY A 130 4.83 5.38 3.59
CA GLY A 130 5.51 6.67 3.49
C GLY A 130 4.76 7.83 4.14
N TRP A 131 3.43 7.78 4.22
CA TRP A 131 2.64 8.93 4.69
C TRP A 131 1.57 8.56 5.72
N GLY A 132 0.76 7.54 5.43
CA GLY A 132 -0.45 7.21 6.17
C GLY A 132 -0.19 6.80 7.62
N ARG A 133 0.81 5.96 7.89
CA ARG A 133 1.12 5.51 9.26
C ARG A 133 1.58 6.64 10.21
N TYR A 134 1.97 7.79 9.66
CA TYR A 134 2.42 8.96 10.41
C TYR A 134 1.32 9.98 10.67
N GLN A 135 0.10 9.76 10.17
CA GLN A 135 -1.01 10.69 10.42
C GLN A 135 -1.74 10.31 11.72
N ASN A 136 -2.02 11.31 12.54
CA ASN A 136 -2.67 11.12 13.84
C ASN A 136 -4.13 10.61 13.74
N ASN A 137 -4.79 10.82 12.60
CA ASN A 137 -6.21 10.48 12.38
C ASN A 137 -6.43 9.86 10.99
N LEU A 138 -6.02 8.61 10.79
CA LEU A 138 -6.39 7.85 9.59
C LEU A 138 -7.83 7.32 9.72
N THR A 139 -8.81 8.10 9.29
CA THR A 139 -10.18 7.60 9.13
C THR A 139 -10.31 6.90 7.78
N PRO A 140 -10.80 5.64 7.72
CA PRO A 140 -11.08 4.99 6.47
C PRO A 140 -12.15 5.77 5.69
N PRO A 141 -12.06 5.86 4.35
CA PRO A 141 -13.08 6.52 3.56
C PRO A 141 -14.42 5.81 3.76
N ALA A 142 -15.48 6.63 3.86
CA ALA A 142 -16.86 6.18 4.01
C ALA A 142 -17.18 5.36 5.26
N GLN A 143 -16.48 5.59 6.38
CA GLN A 143 -16.82 4.99 7.69
C GLN A 143 -18.29 5.22 8.10
N PHE A 144 -18.92 6.32 7.63
CA PHE A 144 -20.34 6.59 7.87
C PHE A 144 -21.29 5.60 7.18
N LEU A 145 -20.90 5.01 6.04
CA LEU A 145 -21.73 4.00 5.35
C LEU A 145 -21.81 2.69 6.15
N ASP A 146 -20.78 2.37 6.94
CA ASP A 146 -20.82 1.19 7.81
C ASP A 146 -21.87 1.32 8.91
N ILE A 147 -22.21 2.55 9.30
CA ILE A 147 -23.24 2.84 10.30
C ILE A 147 -24.62 2.66 9.68
N ILE A 148 -24.82 3.17 8.46
CA ILE A 148 -26.09 3.04 7.72
C ILE A 148 -26.41 1.57 7.43
N ILE A 149 -25.44 0.81 6.90
CA ILE A 149 -25.63 -0.61 6.60
C ILE A 149 -25.98 -1.42 7.86
N ARG A 150 -25.42 -1.08 9.02
CA ARG A 150 -25.77 -1.75 10.28
C ARG A 150 -27.18 -1.43 10.73
N HIS A 151 -27.60 -0.18 10.59
CA HIS A 151 -28.96 0.22 10.94
C HIS A 151 -30.00 -0.50 10.07
N ASP A 152 -29.75 -0.60 8.76
CA ASP A 152 -30.63 -1.32 7.84
C ASP A 152 -30.74 -2.82 8.20
N ILE A 153 -29.63 -3.46 8.61
CA ILE A 153 -29.64 -4.88 9.02
C ILE A 153 -30.37 -5.10 10.35
N GLU A 154 -30.20 -4.20 11.32
CA GLU A 154 -30.89 -4.27 12.61
C GLU A 154 -32.40 -4.05 12.41
N ASP A 155 -32.80 -3.12 11.54
CA ASP A 155 -34.21 -2.85 11.23
C ASP A 155 -34.87 -4.02 10.46
N GLU A 156 -34.17 -4.69 9.54
CA GLU A 156 -34.70 -5.88 8.83
C GLU A 156 -34.88 -7.10 9.77
N MET A 157 -34.07 -7.23 10.82
CA MET A 157 -34.18 -8.33 11.79
C MET A 157 -35.34 -8.15 12.77
N ASP A 158 -35.71 -6.90 13.07
CA ASP A 158 -36.81 -6.57 13.98
C ASP A 158 -38.20 -6.62 13.28
N GLU A 159 -38.25 -6.59 11.94
CA GLU A 159 -39.50 -6.70 11.16
C GLU A 159 -39.96 -8.15 10.88
N GLU A 160 -39.11 -9.17 11.08
CA GLU A 160 -39.44 -10.60 10.88
C GLU A 160 -39.88 -11.35 12.16
N SER A 161 -40.12 -10.67 13.29
CA SER A 161 -40.52 -11.29 14.58
C SER A 161 -42.02 -11.27 14.87
#